data_AF-A0ABD6IPR1-F1
#
_entry.id   AF-A0ABD6IPR1-F1
#
_cell.length_a   1.000
_cell.length_b   1.000
_cell.length_c   1.000
_cell.angle_alpha   90.00
_cell.angle_beta   90.00
_cell.angle_gamma   90.00
#
_symmetry.space_group_name_H-M   'P 1'
#
loop_
_entity.id
_entity.type
_entity.pdbx_description
1 polymer ?
#
loop_
_entity_poly.entity_id
_entity_poly.type
_entity_poly.pdbx_seq_one_letter_code
_entity_poly.pdbx_strand_id
1 'polypeptide(L)'
;MDYEEAFRTWLSDLHRELDYPDPEAPPPWIRAAFEANGEIPAKRFAVLAFERRLKDITRVFTQVSATARADTGIDVPGDFCTEEPSADFPVGMLSFGGSAIWSAEPPEVYVEVAEALQTYLADRHRRVWPLCPAHHTGTHPGLSSDHPVWWCAPGDHAAIPIP
;
A
#
# COMPACT_ATOMS: atom_id res chain seq x y z
N MET A 1 -15.81 -30.21 -11.04
CA MET A 1 -15.04 -28.99 -11.26
C MET A 1 -13.67 -29.25 -10.65
N ASP A 2 -12.62 -29.06 -11.44
CA ASP A 2 -11.25 -29.13 -10.93
C ASP A 2 -11.02 -27.98 -9.92
N TYR A 3 -10.20 -28.19 -8.90
CA TYR A 3 -9.88 -27.17 -7.90
C TYR A 3 -9.33 -25.89 -8.55
N GLU A 4 -8.47 -26.04 -9.54
CA GLU A 4 -7.87 -24.91 -10.24
C GLU A 4 -8.88 -24.18 -11.13
N GLU A 5 -9.85 -24.90 -11.71
CA GLU A 5 -10.97 -24.32 -12.46
C GLU A 5 -11.91 -23.51 -11.55
N ALA A 6 -12.23 -24.05 -10.37
CA ALA A 6 -13.04 -23.36 -9.37
C ALA A 6 -12.35 -22.08 -8.87
N PHE A 7 -11.06 -22.17 -8.54
CA PHE A 7 -10.27 -21.02 -8.10
C PHE A 7 -10.25 -19.90 -9.15
N ARG A 8 -9.99 -20.22 -10.43
CA ARG A 8 -9.95 -19.22 -11.52
C ARG A 8 -11.31 -18.60 -11.79
N THR A 9 -12.38 -19.39 -11.69
CA THR A 9 -13.76 -18.88 -11.85
C THR A 9 -14.08 -17.88 -10.76
N TRP A 10 -13.83 -18.25 -9.50
CA TRP A 10 -14.01 -17.37 -8.35
C TRP A 10 -13.18 -16.10 -8.44
N LEU A 11 -11.92 -16.21 -8.82
CA LEU A 11 -11.01 -15.09 -9.01
C LEU A 11 -11.52 -14.10 -10.08
N SER A 12 -12.01 -14.63 -11.20
CA SER A 12 -12.59 -13.83 -12.28
C SER A 12 -13.87 -13.12 -11.84
N ASP A 13 -14.71 -13.79 -11.04
CA ASP A 13 -15.93 -13.21 -10.49
C ASP A 13 -15.62 -12.08 -9.50
N LEU A 14 -14.63 -12.27 -8.61
CA LEU A 14 -14.15 -11.22 -7.72
C LEU A 14 -13.63 -10.01 -8.49
N HIS A 15 -12.74 -10.22 -9.46
CA HIS A 15 -12.17 -9.13 -10.25
C HIS A 15 -13.27 -8.34 -10.98
N ARG A 16 -14.26 -9.03 -11.57
CA ARG A 16 -15.38 -8.37 -12.24
C ARG A 16 -16.22 -7.51 -11.30
N GLU A 17 -16.42 -7.95 -10.06
CA GLU A 17 -17.27 -7.23 -9.10
C GLU A 17 -16.53 -6.14 -8.32
N LEU A 18 -15.23 -6.33 -8.07
CA LEU A 18 -14.46 -5.49 -7.15
C LEU A 18 -13.28 -4.77 -7.81
N ASP A 19 -13.01 -5.04 -9.09
CA ASP A 19 -11.77 -4.65 -9.78
C ASP A 19 -10.50 -5.12 -9.03
N TYR A 20 -10.64 -6.17 -8.22
CA TYR A 20 -9.59 -6.72 -7.37
C TYR A 20 -9.93 -8.16 -6.96
N PRO A 21 -8.94 -9.06 -6.84
CA PRO A 21 -7.53 -8.90 -7.22
C PRO A 21 -7.29 -9.06 -8.73
N ASP A 22 -6.08 -8.79 -9.21
CA ASP A 22 -5.68 -9.10 -10.60
C ASP A 22 -5.74 -10.62 -10.84
N PRO A 23 -6.54 -11.10 -11.83
CA PRO A 23 -6.67 -12.52 -12.11
C PRO A 23 -5.41 -13.15 -12.72
N GLU A 24 -4.54 -12.37 -13.38
CA GLU A 24 -3.31 -12.87 -14.03
C GLU A 24 -2.15 -13.00 -13.03
N ALA A 25 -2.14 -12.17 -12.00
CA ALA A 25 -1.12 -12.16 -10.96
C ALA A 25 -1.73 -12.03 -9.55
N PRO A 26 -2.58 -12.99 -9.12
CA PRO A 26 -3.22 -12.89 -7.82
C PRO A 26 -2.19 -13.00 -6.70
N PRO A 27 -2.27 -12.13 -5.69
CA PRO A 27 -1.42 -12.21 -4.51
C PRO A 27 -1.51 -13.58 -3.83
N PRO A 28 -0.42 -14.11 -3.23
CA PRO A 28 -0.43 -15.44 -2.62
C PRO A 28 -1.51 -15.65 -1.56
N TRP A 29 -1.90 -14.58 -0.85
CA TRP A 29 -2.93 -14.65 0.19
C TRP A 29 -4.33 -14.91 -0.38
N ILE A 30 -4.60 -14.56 -1.64
CA ILE A 30 -5.89 -14.82 -2.31
C ILE A 30 -6.12 -16.32 -2.41
N ARG A 31 -5.09 -17.05 -2.84
CA ARG A 31 -5.14 -18.51 -2.92
C ARG A 31 -5.31 -19.12 -1.52
N ALA A 32 -4.57 -18.63 -0.53
CA ALA A 32 -4.75 -19.09 0.85
C ALA A 32 -6.17 -18.82 1.39
N ALA A 33 -6.79 -17.69 1.00
CA ALA A 33 -8.17 -17.38 1.38
C ALA A 33 -9.17 -18.36 0.75
N PHE A 34 -8.95 -18.73 -0.52
CA PHE A 34 -9.74 -19.76 -1.20
C PHE A 34 -9.55 -21.14 -0.58
N GLU A 35 -8.31 -21.54 -0.27
CA GLU A 35 -8.02 -22.82 0.38
C GLU A 35 -8.73 -22.96 1.74
N ALA A 36 -8.78 -21.86 2.50
CA ALA A 36 -9.37 -21.86 3.83
C ALA A 36 -10.91 -21.80 3.82
N ASN A 37 -11.53 -21.18 2.80
CA ASN A 37 -12.96 -20.86 2.82
C ASN A 37 -13.77 -21.43 1.65
N GLY A 38 -13.10 -21.94 0.61
CA GLY A 38 -13.69 -22.13 -0.71
C GLY A 38 -14.06 -20.79 -1.35
N GLU A 39 -15.06 -20.85 -2.24
CA GLU A 39 -15.66 -19.66 -2.85
C GLU A 39 -16.40 -18.84 -1.80
N ILE A 40 -15.97 -17.58 -1.62
CA ILE A 40 -16.69 -16.61 -0.79
C ILE A 40 -17.28 -15.49 -1.65
N PRO A 41 -18.48 -14.99 -1.30
CA PRO A 41 -19.10 -13.88 -2.03
C PRO A 41 -18.23 -12.62 -2.03
N ALA A 42 -18.26 -11.85 -3.12
CA ALA A 42 -17.46 -10.64 -3.30
C ALA A 42 -17.61 -9.66 -2.12
N LYS A 43 -18.83 -9.43 -1.63
CA LYS A 43 -19.08 -8.56 -0.47
C LYS A 43 -18.34 -9.03 0.80
N ARG A 44 -18.24 -10.34 1.02
CA ARG A 44 -17.50 -10.90 2.17
C ARG A 44 -15.99 -10.80 1.94
N PHE A 45 -15.54 -11.08 0.72
CA PHE A 45 -14.14 -10.95 0.34
C PHE A 45 -13.65 -9.50 0.47
N ALA A 46 -14.46 -8.51 0.08
CA ALA A 46 -14.15 -7.09 0.19
C ALA A 46 -13.84 -6.66 1.65
N VAL A 47 -14.61 -7.14 2.63
CA VAL A 47 -14.34 -6.88 4.05
C VAL A 47 -13.01 -7.50 4.48
N LEU A 48 -12.74 -8.76 4.08
CA LEU A 48 -11.46 -9.42 4.39
C LEU A 48 -10.26 -8.71 3.75
N ALA A 49 -10.40 -8.27 2.50
CA ALA A 49 -9.39 -7.50 1.79
C ALA A 49 -9.13 -6.17 2.49
N PHE A 50 -10.18 -5.45 2.88
CA PHE A 50 -10.08 -4.20 3.60
C PHE A 50 -9.41 -4.34 4.97
N GLU A 51 -9.79 -5.32 5.78
CA GLU A 51 -9.16 -5.60 7.07
C GLU A 51 -7.67 -5.93 6.92
N ARG A 52 -7.32 -6.71 5.89
CA ARG A 52 -5.93 -7.04 5.56
C ARG A 52 -5.15 -5.79 5.15
N ARG A 53 -5.72 -4.96 4.25
CA ARG A 53 -5.13 -3.69 3.82
C ARG A 53 -4.89 -2.75 5.00
N LEU A 54 -5.87 -2.58 5.89
CA LEU A 54 -5.73 -1.77 7.09
C LEU A 54 -4.55 -2.24 7.95
N LYS A 55 -4.43 -3.54 8.17
CA LYS A 55 -3.33 -4.12 8.95
C LYS A 55 -1.97 -3.88 8.28
N ASP A 56 -1.87 -4.13 6.98
CA ASP A 56 -0.62 -3.97 6.23
C ASP A 56 -0.20 -2.49 6.16
N ILE A 57 -1.12 -1.59 5.82
CA ILE A 57 -0.87 -0.14 5.79
C ILE A 57 -0.45 0.38 7.16
N THR A 58 -1.14 -0.04 8.23
CA THR A 58 -0.78 0.38 9.60
C THR A 58 0.63 -0.07 9.98
N ARG A 59 1.01 -1.31 9.63
CA ARG A 59 2.35 -1.85 9.87
C ARG A 59 3.39 -1.05 9.10
N VAL A 60 3.18 -0.84 7.79
CA VAL A 60 4.09 -0.09 6.93
C VAL A 60 4.23 1.35 7.41
N PHE A 61 3.13 2.02 7.72
CA PHE A 61 3.14 3.37 8.26
C PHE A 61 3.94 3.47 9.55
N THR A 62 3.79 2.51 10.46
CA THR A 62 4.58 2.46 11.69
C THR A 62 6.09 2.40 11.40
N GLN A 63 6.50 1.59 10.42
CA GLN A 63 7.91 1.47 10.02
C GLN A 63 8.44 2.76 9.39
N VAL A 64 7.72 3.31 8.41
CA VAL A 64 8.17 4.50 7.66
C VAL A 64 8.13 5.77 8.53
N SER A 65 7.09 5.93 9.37
CA SER A 65 6.98 7.05 10.31
C SER A 65 8.04 7.00 11.41
N ALA A 66 8.47 5.81 11.85
CA ALA A 66 9.58 5.67 12.79
C ALA A 66 10.90 6.18 12.18
N THR A 67 11.17 5.87 10.91
CA THR A 67 12.34 6.42 10.19
C THR A 67 12.22 7.94 10.03
N ALA A 68 11.04 8.44 9.63
CA ALA A 68 10.80 9.87 9.53
C ALA A 68 11.05 10.60 10.86
N ARG A 69 10.59 10.02 11.98
CA ARG A 69 10.81 10.55 13.32
C ARG A 69 12.29 10.53 13.69
N ALA A 70 13.01 9.45 13.38
CA ALA A 70 14.45 9.35 13.65
C ALA A 70 15.25 10.42 12.89
N ASP A 71 14.89 10.69 11.65
CA ASP A 71 15.60 11.63 10.77
C ASP A 71 15.24 13.10 11.04
N THR A 72 13.98 13.37 11.41
CA THR A 72 13.43 14.73 11.47
C THR A 72 13.09 15.22 12.87
N GLY A 73 12.98 14.30 13.84
CA GLY A 73 12.48 14.58 15.19
C GLY A 73 10.97 14.86 15.25
N ILE A 74 10.24 14.73 14.14
CA ILE A 74 8.80 15.01 14.06
C ILE A 74 8.02 13.71 14.32
N ASP A 75 7.09 13.77 15.26
CA ASP A 75 6.14 12.68 15.48
C ASP A 75 4.91 12.90 14.59
N VAL A 76 4.60 11.89 13.78
CA VAL A 76 3.47 11.94 12.84
C VAL A 76 2.31 11.14 13.44
N PRO A 77 1.11 11.75 13.60
CA PRO A 77 -0.03 11.03 14.15
C PRO A 77 -0.46 9.89 13.21
N GLY A 78 -0.79 8.73 13.75
CA GLY A 78 -1.26 7.55 13.01
C GLY A 78 -2.76 7.56 12.72
N ASP A 79 -3.34 8.73 12.48
CA ASP A 79 -4.78 8.91 12.31
C ASP A 79 -5.16 8.76 10.82
N PHE A 80 -5.61 7.56 10.44
CA PHE A 80 -6.11 7.28 9.10
C PHE A 80 -7.58 7.68 8.97
N CYS A 81 -7.94 8.20 7.79
CA CYS A 81 -9.32 8.25 7.36
C CYS A 81 -9.63 6.98 6.57
N THR A 82 -10.65 6.25 7.00
CA THR A 82 -11.07 4.98 6.41
C THR A 82 -12.46 5.10 5.84
N GLU A 83 -12.67 4.53 4.65
CA GLU A 83 -14.00 4.25 4.12
C GLU A 83 -14.16 2.75 3.92
N GLU A 84 -15.19 2.19 4.55
CA GLU A 84 -15.51 0.77 4.44
C GLU A 84 -15.85 0.40 2.99
N PRO A 85 -15.73 -0.89 2.61
CA PRO A 85 -16.10 -1.35 1.28
C PRO A 85 -17.51 -0.94 0.86
N SER A 86 -17.58 -0.33 -0.32
CA SER A 86 -18.81 0.21 -0.91
C SER A 86 -18.77 0.05 -2.44
N ALA A 87 -19.81 0.52 -3.13
CA ALA A 87 -19.81 0.51 -4.60
C ALA A 87 -18.75 1.46 -5.19
N ASP A 88 -18.45 2.56 -4.49
CA ASP A 88 -17.45 3.56 -4.92
C ASP A 88 -16.03 3.12 -4.53
N PHE A 89 -15.91 2.32 -3.47
CA PHE A 89 -14.64 1.77 -2.98
C PHE A 89 -14.77 0.25 -2.75
N PRO A 90 -14.65 -0.58 -3.79
CA PRO A 90 -14.98 -2.01 -3.69
C PRO A 90 -14.16 -2.79 -2.66
N VAL A 91 -12.94 -2.35 -2.36
CA VAL A 91 -12.07 -2.91 -1.29
C VAL A 91 -11.75 -1.89 -0.20
N GLY A 92 -12.64 -0.90 -0.04
CA GLY A 92 -12.50 0.22 0.88
C GLY A 92 -11.38 1.20 0.52
N MET A 93 -11.30 2.29 1.28
CA MET A 93 -10.31 3.35 1.12
C MET A 93 -9.59 3.60 2.42
N LEU A 94 -8.27 3.83 2.33
CA LEU A 94 -7.48 4.37 3.43
C LEU A 94 -6.77 5.61 2.92
N SER A 95 -6.78 6.67 3.73
CA SER A 95 -6.03 7.87 3.42
C SER A 95 -5.35 8.43 4.66
N PHE A 96 -4.24 9.11 4.44
CA PHE A 96 -3.47 9.77 5.48
C PHE A 96 -3.07 11.17 5.02
N GLY A 97 -3.30 12.18 5.87
CA GLY A 97 -2.91 13.55 5.57
C GLY A 97 -3.54 14.16 4.30
N GLY A 98 -4.61 13.56 3.77
CA GLY A 98 -5.24 13.92 2.49
C GLY A 98 -4.72 13.14 1.27
N SER A 99 -3.76 12.23 1.46
CA SER A 99 -3.25 11.32 0.42
C SER A 99 -3.93 9.96 0.54
N ALA A 100 -4.55 9.49 -0.54
CA ALA A 100 -5.16 8.17 -0.61
C ALA A 100 -4.10 7.09 -0.83
N ILE A 101 -4.30 5.93 -0.19
CA ILE A 101 -3.49 4.72 -0.32
C ILE A 101 -4.39 3.69 -1.02
N TRP A 102 -4.14 3.48 -2.30
CA TRP A 102 -4.91 2.65 -3.22
C TRP A 102 -4.41 1.22 -3.25
N SER A 103 -3.09 1.06 -3.13
CA SER A 103 -2.45 -0.23 -3.29
C SER A 103 -2.89 -1.22 -2.20
N ALA A 104 -2.95 -2.48 -2.60
CA ALA A 104 -3.24 -3.60 -1.71
C ALA A 104 -2.03 -4.52 -1.53
N GLU A 105 -0.99 -4.34 -2.36
CA GLU A 105 0.18 -5.19 -2.41
C GLU A 105 1.40 -4.53 -1.77
N PRO A 106 2.28 -5.31 -1.10
CA PRO A 106 3.26 -4.74 -0.19
C PRO A 106 4.20 -3.70 -0.81
N PRO A 107 4.90 -3.96 -1.94
CA PRO A 107 5.87 -2.99 -2.48
C PRO A 107 5.25 -1.63 -2.75
N GLU A 108 4.07 -1.60 -3.36
CA GLU A 108 3.36 -0.37 -3.71
C GLU A 108 2.74 0.30 -2.48
N VAL A 109 2.26 -0.48 -1.49
CA VAL A 109 1.83 0.07 -0.20
C VAL A 109 2.96 0.83 0.51
N TYR A 110 4.21 0.33 0.45
CA TYR A 110 5.37 1.06 0.97
C TYR A 110 5.59 2.39 0.25
N VAL A 111 5.46 2.41 -1.07
CA VAL A 111 5.63 3.63 -1.88
C VAL A 111 4.56 4.66 -1.54
N GLU A 112 3.28 4.29 -1.55
CA GLU A 112 2.17 5.22 -1.30
C GLU A 112 2.17 5.74 0.14
N VAL A 113 2.48 4.89 1.13
CA VAL A 113 2.62 5.33 2.53
C VAL A 113 3.79 6.29 2.69
N ALA A 114 4.92 6.01 2.04
CA ALA A 114 6.08 6.89 2.04
C ALA A 114 5.75 8.25 1.39
N GLU A 115 4.99 8.26 0.31
CA GLU A 115 4.53 9.46 -0.37
C GLU A 115 3.57 10.28 0.50
N ALA A 116 2.60 9.63 1.14
CA ALA A 116 1.66 10.28 2.04
C ALA A 116 2.37 10.92 3.24
N LEU A 117 3.37 10.23 3.81
CA LEU A 117 4.20 10.77 4.90
C LEU A 117 5.09 11.94 4.44
N GLN A 118 5.72 11.82 3.27
CA GLN A 118 6.51 12.89 2.68
C GLN A 118 5.65 14.15 2.44
N THR A 119 4.46 13.97 1.85
CA THR A 119 3.50 15.06 1.60
C THR A 119 3.06 15.71 2.90
N TYR A 120 2.71 14.92 3.91
CA TYR A 120 2.33 15.44 5.22
C TYR A 120 3.45 16.27 5.87
N LEU A 121 4.70 15.78 5.83
CA LEU A 121 5.86 16.50 6.37
C LEU A 121 6.17 17.78 5.60
N ALA A 122 6.05 17.76 4.27
CA ALA A 122 6.23 18.94 3.44
C ALA A 122 5.16 20.00 3.75
N ASP A 123 3.88 19.61 3.77
CA ASP A 123 2.78 20.55 3.91
C ASP A 123 2.62 21.09 5.33
N ARG A 124 2.65 20.20 6.34
CA ARG A 124 2.36 20.56 7.73
C ARG A 124 3.58 21.03 8.49
N HIS A 125 4.77 20.58 8.09
CA HIS A 125 6.02 20.85 8.82
C HIS A 125 7.09 21.56 7.99
N ARG A 126 6.82 21.87 6.70
CA ARG A 126 7.80 22.48 5.77
C ARG A 126 9.12 21.70 5.74
N ARG A 127 9.03 20.37 5.85
CA ARG A 127 10.17 19.49 5.96
C ARG A 127 10.31 18.66 4.68
N VAL A 128 11.41 18.88 3.95
CA VAL A 128 11.82 17.97 2.86
C VAL A 128 12.45 16.74 3.50
N TRP A 129 11.88 15.57 3.22
CA TRP A 129 12.37 14.29 3.74
C TRP A 129 11.96 13.12 2.83
N PRO A 130 12.80 12.09 2.69
CA PRO A 130 14.22 12.05 3.07
C PRO A 130 15.09 12.74 2.02
N LEU A 131 16.31 13.06 2.42
CA LEU A 131 17.33 13.59 1.51
C LEU A 131 18.20 12.45 0.99
N CYS A 132 18.58 12.52 -0.29
CA CYS A 132 19.59 11.64 -0.86
C CYS A 132 20.92 11.87 -0.11
N PRO A 133 21.59 10.82 0.42
CA PRO A 133 22.88 10.98 1.11
C PRO A 133 24.00 11.51 0.20
N ALA A 134 23.93 11.25 -1.12
CA ALA A 134 24.94 11.70 -2.07
C ALA A 134 24.71 13.15 -2.52
N HIS A 135 23.46 13.49 -2.89
CA HIS A 135 23.14 14.77 -3.52
C HIS A 135 22.50 15.79 -2.58
N HIS A 136 22.10 15.38 -1.37
CA HIS A 136 21.44 16.21 -0.37
C HIS A 136 20.15 16.91 -0.86
N THR A 137 19.49 16.32 -1.86
CA THR A 137 18.21 16.78 -2.39
C THR A 137 17.07 15.90 -1.90
N GLY A 138 15.84 16.44 -1.92
CA GLY A 138 14.64 15.63 -1.73
C GLY A 138 14.60 14.46 -2.71
N THR A 139 14.09 13.34 -2.22
CA THR A 139 13.87 12.11 -3.00
C THR A 139 12.39 11.89 -3.20
N HIS A 140 12.00 10.98 -4.09
CA HIS A 140 10.62 10.54 -4.25
C HIS A 140 10.52 9.04 -4.02
N PRO A 141 9.48 8.54 -3.35
CA PRO A 141 9.30 7.11 -3.22
C PRO A 141 9.00 6.48 -4.58
N GLY A 142 9.42 5.24 -4.79
CA GLY A 142 9.18 4.50 -6.02
C GLY A 142 9.68 3.06 -5.91
N LEU A 143 9.60 2.33 -7.01
CA LEU A 143 10.09 0.95 -7.10
C LEU A 143 11.40 0.89 -7.88
N SER A 144 12.32 0.04 -7.41
CA SER A 144 13.53 -0.36 -8.12
C SER A 144 13.61 -1.89 -8.09
N SER A 145 13.34 -2.54 -9.23
CA SER A 145 13.26 -4.01 -9.32
C SER A 145 12.33 -4.61 -8.24
N ASP A 146 11.10 -4.09 -8.13
CA ASP A 146 10.07 -4.48 -7.14
C ASP A 146 10.42 -4.22 -5.67
N HIS A 147 11.51 -3.50 -5.40
CA HIS A 147 11.85 -3.04 -4.06
C HIS A 147 11.46 -1.57 -3.85
N PRO A 148 10.77 -1.24 -2.76
CA PRO A 148 10.42 0.15 -2.46
C PRO A 148 11.67 0.93 -2.04
N VAL A 149 11.93 2.04 -2.74
CA VAL A 149 13.12 2.88 -2.56
C VAL A 149 12.76 4.35 -2.59
N TRP A 150 13.62 5.15 -1.98
CA TRP A 150 13.66 6.59 -2.19
C TRP A 150 14.55 6.89 -3.40
N TRP A 151 13.96 7.33 -4.50
CA TRP A 151 14.62 7.67 -5.75
C TRP A 151 15.18 9.10 -5.74
N CYS A 152 16.43 9.24 -6.17
CA CYS A 152 17.09 10.54 -6.36
C CYS A 152 17.09 10.91 -7.85
N ALA A 153 16.29 11.90 -8.23
CA ALA A 153 16.22 12.36 -9.62
C ALA A 153 17.55 12.97 -10.14
N PRO A 154 18.28 13.82 -9.38
CA PRO A 154 19.57 14.35 -9.86
C PRO A 154 20.64 13.29 -10.17
N GLY A 155 20.61 12.18 -9.44
CA GLY A 155 21.58 11.10 -9.57
C GLY A 155 21.10 9.90 -10.37
N ASP A 156 19.83 9.91 -10.80
CA ASP A 156 19.13 8.80 -11.46
C ASP A 156 19.37 7.44 -10.77
N HIS A 157 19.16 7.39 -9.45
CA HIS A 157 19.42 6.19 -8.65
C HIS A 157 18.44 5.98 -7.50
N ALA A 158 18.35 4.73 -7.04
CA ALA A 158 17.81 4.39 -5.73
C ALA A 158 18.79 4.87 -4.63
N ALA A 159 18.38 5.86 -3.85
CA ALA A 159 19.25 6.50 -2.86
C ALA A 159 19.36 5.67 -1.59
N ILE A 160 18.20 5.31 -1.03
CA ILE A 160 18.07 4.47 0.16
C ILE A 160 16.78 3.63 0.06
N PRO A 161 16.72 2.44 0.69
CA PRO A 161 15.50 1.65 0.77
C PRO A 161 14.40 2.37 1.58
N ILE A 162 13.14 2.05 1.28
CA ILE A 162 12.04 2.28 2.22
C ILE A 162 12.02 1.06 3.19
N PRO A 163 11.96 1.28 4.52
CA PRO A 163 12.15 0.25 5.55
C PRO A 163 11.06 -0.83 5.58
#